data_AF-A0A932KL13-F1
#
_entry.id   AF-A0A932KL13-F1
#
_cell.length_a   1.000
_cell.length_b   1.000
_cell.length_c   1.000
_cell.angle_alpha   90.00
_cell.angle_beta   90.00
_cell.angle_gamma   90.00
#
_symmetry.space_group_name_H-M   'P 1'
#
loop_
_entity.id
_entity.type
_entity.pdbx_description
1 polymer ?
#
loop_
_entity_poly.entity_id
_entity_poly.type
_entity_poly.pdbx_seq_one_letter_code
_entity_poly.pdbx_strand_id
1 'polypeptide(L)'
;MTYVLLWLLVAVPCFFVTYCNGADLNGRLITLKHKDGFWKFHKNFFREGFRLLIHDYFGVYCPWSWARARRHRLADMRLLLGERGLHHDRLGHITAADCDNPDKQEAIARETYISRTAQWVRGVLHFLIAPIPGSLFMICMAIVCTLELGRNLLGKRV
;
A
#
# COMPACT_ATOMS: atom_id res chain seq x y z
N MET A 1 -28.26 -6.04 7.86
CA MET A 1 -27.66 -4.76 7.42
C MET A 1 -26.57 -4.25 8.36
N THR A 2 -26.76 -4.26 9.69
CA THR A 2 -25.78 -3.72 10.67
C THR A 2 -24.39 -4.35 10.59
N TYR A 3 -24.31 -5.67 10.45
CA TYR A 3 -23.04 -6.39 10.32
C TYR A 3 -22.30 -6.11 9.01
N VAL A 4 -23.04 -5.89 7.91
CA VAL A 4 -22.45 -5.54 6.60
C VAL A 4 -21.85 -4.14 6.66
N LEU A 5 -22.54 -3.19 7.31
CA LEU A 5 -22.05 -1.84 7.49
C LEU A 5 -20.80 -1.80 8.38
N LEU A 6 -20.81 -2.54 9.49
CA LEU A 6 -19.67 -2.66 10.39
C LEU A 6 -18.46 -3.30 9.68
N TRP A 7 -18.71 -4.33 8.87
CA TRP A 7 -17.69 -4.97 8.07
C TRP A 7 -17.10 -4.01 7.03
N LEU A 8 -17.91 -3.24 6.30
CA LEU A 8 -17.42 -2.21 5.37
C LEU A 8 -16.58 -1.15 6.09
N LEU A 9 -17.02 -0.70 7.26
CA LEU A 9 -16.30 0.29 8.07
C LEU A 9 -14.92 -0.20 8.54
N VAL A 10 -14.75 -1.51 8.78
CA VAL A 10 -13.46 -2.11 9.18
C VAL A 10 -12.62 -2.47 7.96
N ALA A 11 -13.25 -2.98 6.91
CA ALA A 11 -12.54 -3.56 5.79
C ALA A 11 -11.91 -2.48 4.88
N VAL A 12 -12.52 -1.29 4.78
CA VAL A 12 -11.96 -0.13 4.07
C VAL A 12 -10.62 0.34 4.67
N PRO A 13 -10.50 0.62 5.99
CA PRO A 13 -9.21 0.98 6.59
C PRO A 13 -8.22 -0.18 6.57
N CYS A 14 -8.64 -1.44 6.72
CA CYS A 14 -7.75 -2.59 6.56
C CYS A 14 -7.15 -2.67 5.15
N PHE A 15 -8.00 -2.54 4.11
CA PHE A 15 -7.54 -2.50 2.72
C PHE A 15 -6.55 -1.36 2.49
N PHE A 16 -6.86 -0.17 3.02
CA PHE A 16 -6.00 0.99 2.87
C PHE A 16 -4.64 0.80 3.55
N VAL A 17 -4.60 0.25 4.77
CA VAL A 17 -3.34 -0.07 5.47
C VAL A 17 -2.53 -1.10 4.68
N THR A 18 -3.18 -2.16 4.17
CA THR A 18 -2.51 -3.16 3.32
C THR A 18 -1.94 -2.53 2.05
N TYR A 19 -2.69 -1.62 1.41
CA TYR A 19 -2.22 -0.88 0.26
C TYR A 19 -0.98 -0.05 0.59
N CYS A 20 -1.01 0.74 1.67
CA CYS A 20 0.12 1.57 2.08
C CYS A 20 1.35 0.72 2.37
N ASN A 21 1.22 -0.39 3.10
CA ASN A 21 2.33 -1.30 3.33
C ASN A 21 2.87 -1.91 2.03
N GLY A 22 1.99 -2.28 1.09
CA GLY A 22 2.39 -2.75 -0.22
C GLY A 22 3.13 -1.68 -1.03
N ALA A 23 2.68 -0.42 -0.98
CA ALA A 23 3.33 0.69 -1.65
C ALA A 23 4.72 1.02 -1.04
N ASP A 24 4.86 0.92 0.28
CA ASP A 24 6.11 1.13 1.01
C ASP A 24 7.15 0.04 0.69
N LEU A 25 6.73 -1.23 0.67
CA LEU A 25 7.59 -2.35 0.26
C LEU A 25 8.07 -2.25 -1.20
N ASN A 26 7.33 -1.54 -2.06
CA ASN A 26 7.74 -1.25 -3.43
C ASN A 26 8.54 0.07 -3.54
N GLY A 27 8.90 0.71 -2.42
CA GLY A 27 9.65 1.97 -2.39
C GLY A 27 8.89 3.16 -2.98
N ARG A 28 7.58 3.04 -3.15
CA ARG A 28 6.73 4.09 -3.77
C ARG A 28 6.19 5.09 -2.75
N LEU A 29 6.24 4.75 -1.47
CA LEU A 29 6.04 5.72 -0.40
C LEU A 29 7.40 6.35 -0.06
N ILE A 30 7.55 7.61 -0.43
CA ILE A 30 8.69 8.43 -0.02
C ILE A 30 8.45 8.85 1.42
N THR A 31 8.61 7.90 2.34
CA THR A 31 8.34 8.14 3.75
C THR A 31 9.50 8.96 4.32
N LEU A 32 9.26 10.27 4.48
CA LEU A 32 10.20 11.21 5.10
C LEU A 32 10.65 10.64 6.44
N LYS A 33 11.95 10.34 6.54
CA LYS A 33 12.76 10.02 7.72
C LYS A 33 11.95 9.77 9.00
N HIS A 34 12.05 8.55 9.58
CA HIS A 34 11.55 8.17 10.92
C HIS A 34 11.95 9.11 12.08
N LYS A 35 12.72 10.17 11.82
CA LYS A 35 13.06 11.24 12.77
C LYS A 35 11.86 12.15 13.11
N ASP A 36 10.80 12.14 12.31
CA ASP A 36 9.54 12.79 12.68
C ASP A 36 8.77 11.91 13.68
N GLY A 37 8.38 12.47 14.84
CA GLY A 37 7.70 11.73 15.91
C GLY A 37 6.45 10.95 15.47
N PHE A 38 6.07 9.92 16.24
CA PHE A 38 5.07 8.89 15.90
C PHE A 38 3.83 9.41 15.15
N TRP A 39 3.16 10.43 15.69
CA TRP A 39 1.94 10.97 15.08
C TRP A 39 2.16 11.66 13.73
N LYS A 40 3.27 12.39 13.60
CA LYS A 40 3.62 13.09 12.36
C LYS A 40 4.03 12.11 11.27
N PHE A 41 4.77 11.06 11.64
CA PHE A 41 5.09 9.95 10.77
C PHE A 41 3.83 9.29 10.20
N HIS A 42 2.92 8.81 11.05
CA HIS A 42 1.71 8.11 10.60
C HIS A 42 0.79 9.01 9.76
N LYS A 43 0.63 10.28 10.16
CA LYS A 43 -0.16 11.26 9.39
C LYS A 43 0.40 11.44 7.98
N ASN A 44 1.71 11.61 7.85
CA ASN A 44 2.36 11.80 6.55
C ASN A 44 2.31 10.50 5.73
N PHE A 45 2.58 9.35 6.35
CA PHE A 45 2.51 8.03 5.73
C PHE A 45 1.13 7.76 5.11
N PHE A 46 0.05 7.94 5.89
CA PHE A 46 -1.30 7.73 5.37
C PHE A 46 -1.72 8.81 4.36
N ARG A 47 -1.28 10.06 4.53
CA ARG A 47 -1.56 11.11 3.54
C ARG A 47 -0.94 10.79 2.18
N GLU A 48 0.34 10.41 2.15
CA GLU A 48 1.02 10.02 0.92
C GLU A 48 0.45 8.71 0.36
N GLY A 49 0.12 7.75 1.23
CA GLY A 49 -0.57 6.51 0.84
C GLY A 49 -1.90 6.77 0.13
N PHE A 50 -2.71 7.70 0.65
CA PHE A 50 -3.98 8.07 0.04
C PHE A 50 -3.78 8.78 -1.31
N ARG A 51 -2.82 9.70 -1.38
CA ARG A 51 -2.45 10.37 -2.63
C ARG A 51 -1.99 9.36 -3.69
N LEU A 52 -1.15 8.40 -3.29
CA LEU A 52 -0.66 7.34 -4.16
C LEU A 52 -1.81 6.43 -4.60
N LEU A 53 -2.75 6.09 -3.71
CA LEU A 53 -3.91 5.26 -4.04
C LEU A 53 -4.76 5.90 -5.13
N ILE A 54 -5.04 7.21 -5.01
CA ILE A 54 -5.77 7.96 -6.04
C ILE A 54 -4.97 8.00 -7.35
N HIS A 55 -3.67 8.32 -7.26
CA HIS A 55 -2.78 8.33 -8.44
C HIS A 55 -2.77 6.98 -9.15
N ASP A 56 -2.75 5.88 -8.41
CA ASP A 56 -2.75 4.54 -8.95
C ASP A 56 -4.07 4.20 -9.63
N TYR A 57 -5.20 4.52 -8.99
CA TYR A 57 -6.52 4.20 -9.52
C TYR A 57 -6.83 4.95 -10.82
N PHE A 58 -6.51 6.25 -10.87
CA PHE A 58 -6.83 7.13 -12.01
C PHE A 58 -5.69 7.31 -13.02
N GLY A 59 -4.47 6.96 -12.64
CA GLY A 59 -3.25 7.07 -13.46
C GLY A 59 -2.73 5.69 -13.84
N VAL A 60 -1.98 5.04 -12.94
CA VAL A 60 -1.19 3.82 -13.20
C VAL A 60 -2.05 2.62 -13.66
N TYR A 61 -3.26 2.49 -13.14
CA TYR A 61 -4.21 1.42 -13.46
C TYR A 61 -5.43 1.89 -14.25
N CYS A 62 -5.38 3.11 -14.77
CA CYS A 62 -6.44 3.76 -15.54
C CYS A 62 -7.16 2.76 -16.47
N PRO A 63 -8.39 2.32 -16.13
CA PRO A 63 -9.06 1.24 -16.87
C PRO A 63 -9.55 1.67 -18.25
N TRP A 64 -9.68 2.99 -18.47
CA TRP A 64 -10.27 3.58 -19.66
C TRP A 64 -9.24 4.04 -20.71
N SER A 65 -7.94 4.08 -20.38
CA SER A 65 -6.91 4.52 -21.33
C SER A 65 -5.53 3.96 -21.01
N TRP A 66 -5.02 3.11 -21.91
CA TRP A 66 -3.65 2.62 -21.84
C TRP A 66 -2.62 3.73 -22.04
N ALA A 67 -2.88 4.68 -22.94
CA ALA A 67 -1.97 5.82 -23.15
C ALA A 67 -1.76 6.63 -21.86
N ARG A 68 -2.85 6.87 -21.10
CA ARG A 68 -2.77 7.51 -19.78
C ARG A 68 -1.99 6.64 -18.79
N ALA A 69 -2.31 5.35 -18.70
CA ALA A 69 -1.61 4.42 -17.81
C ALA A 69 -0.10 4.37 -18.09
N ARG A 70 0.29 4.22 -19.36
CA ARG A 70 1.69 4.22 -19.81
C ARG A 70 2.40 5.51 -19.42
N ARG A 71 1.79 6.68 -19.64
CA ARG A 71 2.40 7.97 -19.26
C ARG A 71 2.69 8.06 -17.76
N HIS A 72 1.73 7.69 -16.91
CA HIS A 72 1.90 7.71 -15.45
C HIS A 72 2.95 6.69 -14.99
N ARG A 73 2.94 5.48 -15.57
CA ARG A 73 3.92 4.43 -15.29
C ARG A 73 5.35 4.84 -15.65
N LEU A 74 5.55 5.46 -16.80
CA LEU A 74 6.88 5.91 -17.20
C LEU A 74 7.37 7.07 -16.31
N ALA A 75 6.48 7.99 -15.94
CA ALA A 75 6.82 9.07 -15.03
C ALA A 75 7.23 8.55 -13.63
N ASP A 76 6.49 7.59 -13.09
CA ASP A 76 6.80 6.95 -11.82
C ASP A 76 8.12 6.17 -11.87
N MET A 77 8.38 5.40 -12.94
CA MET A 77 9.67 4.69 -13.07
C MET A 77 10.84 5.64 -13.21
N ARG A 78 10.68 6.75 -13.95
CA ARG A 78 11.74 7.75 -14.05
C ARG A 78 12.14 8.28 -12.67
N LEU A 79 11.16 8.50 -11.80
CA LEU A 79 11.39 8.97 -10.44
C LEU A 79 12.02 7.89 -9.54
N LEU A 80 11.59 6.63 -9.69
CA LEU A 80 12.12 5.48 -8.94
C LEU A 80 13.57 5.11 -9.33
N LEU A 81 13.88 5.09 -10.62
CA LEU A 81 15.20 4.68 -11.12
C LEU A 81 16.28 5.71 -10.78
N GLY A 82 15.91 6.99 -10.72
CA GLY A 82 16.84 8.09 -10.48
C GLY A 82 18.05 8.05 -11.43
N GLU A 83 19.19 8.57 -10.98
CA GLU A 83 20.42 8.60 -11.78
C GLU A 83 21.15 7.25 -11.86
N ARG A 84 20.88 6.32 -10.93
CA ARG A 84 21.65 5.07 -10.81
C ARG A 84 21.01 3.88 -11.51
N GLY A 85 19.71 3.94 -11.81
CA GLY A 85 18.98 2.82 -12.38
C GLY A 85 18.75 1.68 -11.39
N LEU A 86 18.01 0.67 -11.85
CA LEU A 86 17.72 -0.57 -11.10
C LEU A 86 17.77 -1.75 -12.05
N HIS A 87 18.13 -2.92 -11.51
CA HIS A 87 18.05 -4.17 -12.25
C HIS A 87 16.65 -4.77 -12.12
N HIS A 88 16.05 -5.11 -13.26
CA HIS A 88 14.75 -5.76 -13.35
C HIS A 88 14.90 -7.13 -14.00
N ASP A 89 14.26 -8.16 -13.45
CA ASP A 89 14.46 -9.56 -13.87
C ASP A 89 14.21 -9.81 -15.36
N ARG A 90 13.24 -9.09 -15.95
CA ARG A 90 12.85 -9.24 -17.36
C ARG A 90 13.41 -8.18 -18.30
N LEU A 91 13.76 -7.01 -17.77
CA LEU A 91 14.19 -5.86 -18.60
C LEU A 91 15.70 -5.63 -18.52
N GLY A 92 16.41 -6.38 -17.66
CA GLY A 92 17.80 -6.14 -17.36
C GLY A 92 17.98 -4.86 -16.55
N HIS A 93 19.15 -4.23 -16.68
CA HIS A 93 19.43 -2.96 -16.05
C HIS A 93 18.73 -1.83 -16.81
N ILE A 94 17.84 -1.11 -16.12
CA ILE A 94 17.08 0.03 -16.66
C ILE A 94 17.43 1.31 -15.92
N THR A 95 17.47 2.42 -16.64
CA THR A 95 17.79 3.76 -16.12
C THR A 95 16.65 4.74 -16.40
N ALA A 96 16.69 5.92 -15.77
CA ALA A 96 15.73 6.98 -16.06
C ALA A 96 15.72 7.41 -17.54
N ALA A 97 16.86 7.32 -18.24
CA ALA A 97 16.96 7.64 -19.66
C ALA A 97 16.22 6.61 -20.55
N ASP A 98 16.15 5.35 -20.13
CA ASP A 98 15.41 4.32 -20.87
C ASP A 98 13.91 4.59 -20.90
N CYS A 99 13.39 5.38 -19.95
CA CYS A 99 11.99 5.81 -19.93
C CYS A 99 11.67 6.80 -21.06
N ASP A 100 12.67 7.44 -21.67
CA ASP A 100 12.51 8.35 -22.81
C ASP A 100 12.73 7.63 -24.16
N ASN A 101 13.22 6.38 -24.15
CA ASN A 101 13.45 5.59 -25.36
C ASN A 101 12.15 4.95 -25.87
N PRO A 102 11.64 5.32 -27.07
CA PRO A 102 10.36 4.84 -27.58
C PRO A 102 10.29 3.31 -27.74
N ASP A 103 11.41 2.67 -28.04
CA ASP A 103 11.50 1.22 -28.25
C ASP A 103 11.40 0.45 -26.93
N LYS A 104 11.80 1.07 -25.81
CA LYS A 104 11.80 0.45 -24.47
C LYS A 104 10.58 0.81 -23.64
N GLN A 105 9.96 1.96 -23.90
CA GLN A 105 8.87 2.51 -23.10
C GLN A 105 7.69 1.54 -22.90
N GLU A 106 7.27 0.82 -23.95
CA GLU A 106 6.14 -0.11 -23.84
C GLU A 106 6.49 -1.30 -22.93
N ALA A 107 7.69 -1.86 -23.07
CA ALA A 107 8.18 -2.97 -22.25
C ALA A 107 8.34 -2.53 -20.78
N ILE A 108 8.93 -1.35 -20.54
CA ILE A 108 9.05 -0.77 -19.20
C ILE A 108 7.67 -0.60 -18.59
N ALA A 109 6.74 0.09 -19.24
CA ALA A 109 5.41 0.34 -18.69
C ALA A 109 4.59 -0.94 -18.41
N ARG A 110 4.83 -2.03 -19.12
CA ARG A 110 4.15 -3.32 -18.88
C ARG A 110 4.79 -4.13 -17.78
N GLU A 111 6.11 -4.22 -17.76
CA GLU A 111 6.83 -5.18 -16.92
C GLU A 111 7.23 -4.62 -15.56
N THR A 112 7.51 -3.32 -15.41
CA THR A 112 7.90 -2.75 -14.11
C THR A 112 6.73 -2.54 -13.14
N TYR A 113 5.50 -2.69 -13.60
CA TYR A 113 4.30 -2.55 -12.77
C TYR A 113 3.55 -3.87 -12.69
N ILE A 114 3.22 -4.28 -11.47
CA ILE A 114 2.35 -5.43 -11.24
C ILE A 114 1.05 -5.22 -12.03
N SER A 115 0.59 -6.26 -12.72
CA SER A 115 -0.66 -6.19 -13.47
C SER A 115 -1.80 -5.78 -12.54
N ARG A 116 -2.71 -4.94 -13.05
CA ARG A 116 -3.89 -4.48 -12.29
C ARG A 116 -4.60 -5.67 -11.64
N THR A 117 -4.80 -6.73 -12.40
CA THR A 117 -5.46 -7.95 -11.95
C THR A 117 -4.71 -8.62 -10.82
N ALA A 118 -3.38 -8.74 -10.88
CA ALA A 118 -2.59 -9.34 -9.81
C ALA A 118 -2.61 -8.51 -8.52
N GLN A 119 -2.57 -7.17 -8.65
CA GLN A 119 -2.65 -6.27 -7.49
C GLN A 119 -4.03 -6.27 -6.85
N TRP A 120 -5.10 -6.25 -7.66
CA TRP A 120 -6.47 -6.34 -7.18
C TRP A 120 -6.79 -7.73 -6.61
N VAL A 121 -6.34 -8.81 -7.23
CA VAL A 121 -6.53 -10.17 -6.70
C VAL A 121 -5.80 -10.32 -5.37
N ARG A 122 -4.56 -9.84 -5.24
CA ARG A 122 -3.88 -9.83 -3.94
C ARG A 122 -4.60 -8.95 -2.93
N GLY A 123 -5.06 -7.76 -3.31
CA GLY A 123 -5.80 -6.84 -2.44
C GLY A 123 -7.15 -7.41 -1.98
N VAL A 124 -7.91 -8.01 -2.90
CA VAL A 124 -9.17 -8.71 -2.63
C VAL A 124 -8.93 -9.93 -1.78
N LEU A 125 -7.87 -10.72 -2.02
CA LEU A 125 -7.50 -11.84 -1.17
C LEU A 125 -7.21 -11.36 0.26
N HIS A 126 -6.41 -10.30 0.41
CA HIS A 126 -6.12 -9.70 1.72
C HIS A 126 -7.38 -9.15 2.40
N PHE A 127 -8.31 -8.60 1.64
CA PHE A 127 -9.59 -8.11 2.11
C PHE A 127 -10.57 -9.23 2.50
N LEU A 128 -10.56 -10.35 1.78
CA LEU A 128 -11.36 -11.55 2.08
C LEU A 128 -10.84 -12.28 3.31
N ILE A 129 -9.52 -12.29 3.52
CA ILE A 129 -8.92 -12.81 4.75
C ILE A 129 -8.93 -11.77 5.87
N ALA A 130 -9.10 -10.46 5.61
CA ALA A 130 -9.12 -9.39 6.63
C ALA A 130 -10.07 -9.62 7.83
N PRO A 131 -11.22 -10.32 7.70
CA PRO A 131 -12.01 -10.74 8.85
C PRO A 131 -11.19 -11.57 9.84
N ILE A 132 -10.21 -12.37 9.38
CA ILE A 132 -9.39 -13.23 10.22
C ILE A 132 -8.39 -12.40 11.06
N PRO A 133 -7.53 -11.52 10.50
CA PRO A 133 -6.73 -10.58 11.29
C PRO A 133 -7.58 -9.63 12.14
N GLY A 134 -8.72 -9.15 11.65
CA GLY A 134 -9.61 -8.28 12.41
C GLY A 134 -10.20 -8.99 13.63
N SER A 135 -10.63 -10.24 13.46
CA SER A 135 -11.11 -11.09 14.56
C SER A 135 -10.00 -11.38 15.57
N LEU A 136 -8.80 -11.73 15.08
CA LEU A 136 -7.62 -11.93 15.93
C LEU A 136 -7.26 -10.66 16.70
N PHE A 137 -7.30 -9.49 16.07
CA PHE A 137 -7.04 -8.22 16.73
C PHE A 137 -8.08 -7.91 17.82
N MET A 138 -9.37 -8.12 17.54
CA MET A 138 -10.42 -7.95 18.54
C MET A 138 -10.28 -8.93 19.71
N ILE A 139 -9.92 -10.19 19.44
CA ILE A 139 -9.64 -11.20 20.46
C ILE A 139 -8.44 -10.79 21.31
N CYS A 140 -7.33 -10.38 20.69
CA CYS A 140 -6.14 -9.90 21.39
C CYS A 140 -6.46 -8.67 22.26
N MET A 141 -7.21 -7.71 21.73
CA MET A 141 -7.65 -6.53 22.49
C MET A 141 -8.55 -6.92 23.67
N ALA A 142 -9.50 -7.84 23.47
CA ALA A 142 -10.35 -8.34 24.53
C ALA A 142 -9.53 -9.04 25.63
N ILE A 143 -8.54 -9.86 25.25
CA ILE A 143 -7.62 -10.51 26.20
C ILE A 143 -6.82 -9.47 26.97
N VAL A 144 -6.21 -8.50 26.28
CA VAL A 144 -5.41 -7.44 26.93
C VAL A 144 -6.27 -6.61 27.88
N CYS A 145 -7.45 -6.15 27.46
CA CYS A 145 -8.37 -5.42 28.32
C CYS A 145 -8.81 -6.24 29.53
N THR A 146 -9.06 -7.55 29.36
CA THR A 146 -9.44 -8.44 30.47
C THR A 146 -8.28 -8.63 31.45
N LEU A 147 -7.06 -8.79 30.95
CA LEU A 147 -5.85 -8.90 31.77
C LEU A 147 -5.54 -7.61 32.53
N GLU A 148 -5.68 -6.44 31.89
CA GLU A 148 -5.53 -5.15 32.55
C GLU A 148 -6.62 -4.90 33.59
N LEU A 149 -7.87 -5.24 33.29
CA LEU A 149 -8.98 -5.15 34.24
C LEU A 149 -8.72 -6.07 35.45
N GLY A 150 -8.30 -7.31 35.21
CA GLY A 150 -7.93 -8.25 36.26
C GLY A 150 -6.77 -7.75 37.13
N ARG A 151 -5.72 -7.19 36.53
CA ARG A 151 -4.61 -6.54 37.26
C ARG A 151 -5.08 -5.36 38.10
N ASN A 152 -5.95 -4.51 37.58
CA ASN A 152 -6.49 -3.36 38.32
C ASN A 152 -7.42 -3.76 39.47
N LEU A 153 -8.14 -4.88 39.33
CA LEU A 153 -9.01 -5.41 40.38
C LEU A 153 -8.24 -6.19 41.46
N LEU A 154 -7.19 -6.92 41.08
CA LEU A 154 -6.34 -7.68 42.01
C LEU A 154 -5.28 -6.79 42.70
N GLY A 155 -4.76 -5.77 42.01
CA GLY A 155 -3.85 -4.76 42.57
C GLY A 155 -4.53 -3.80 43.56
N LYS A 156 -5.86 -3.89 43.73
CA LYS A 156 -6.62 -3.18 44.78
C LYS A 156 -6.80 -3.99 46.07
N ARG A 157 -6.09 -5.11 46.26
CA ARG A 157 -5.99 -5.77 47.57
C ARG A 157 -4.59 -5.58 48.16
N VAL A 158 -4.42 -4.46 48.87
CA VAL A 158 -4.00 -4.26 50.28
C VAL A 158 -3.83 -2.76 50.46
#